data_AF-A0AAV6BKQ0-F1
#
_entry.id   AF-A0AAV6BKQ0-F1
#
_cell.length_a   1.000
_cell.length_b   1.000
_cell.length_c   1.000
_cell.angle_alpha   90.00
_cell.angle_beta   90.00
_cell.angle_gamma   90.00
#
_symmetry.space_group_name_H-M   'P 1'
#
loop_
_entity.id
_entity.type
_entity.pdbx_description
1 polymer ?
#
loop_
_entity_poly.entity_id
_entity_poly.type
_entity_poly.pdbx_seq_one_letter_code
_entity_poly.pdbx_strand_id
1 'polypeptide(L)'
;MTVAAAKHRERTFEIRVRFEPGLGASLYASLKSGEVGSVTVARTLGRGRALLRYHGYTLMAHGSPEWKPGETFPVYVKQLGPPLVLARVGDRAPESAVTTVDSAVVPGFEAA
;
A
#
# COMPACT_ATOMS: atom_id res chain seq x y z
N MET A 1 20.64 -27.65 1.31
CA MET A 1 20.62 -26.17 1.44
C MET A 1 19.21 -25.74 1.76
N THR A 2 18.90 -25.53 3.03
CA THR A 2 17.55 -25.16 3.47
C THR A 2 17.55 -23.65 3.65
N VAL A 3 17.07 -22.92 2.64
CA VAL A 3 16.88 -21.48 2.78
C VAL A 3 15.71 -21.29 3.74
N ALA A 4 16.04 -21.05 5.01
CA ALA A 4 15.08 -20.63 6.00
C ALA A 4 14.51 -19.29 5.53
N ALA A 5 13.33 -19.34 4.90
CA ALA A 5 12.46 -18.20 4.77
C ALA A 5 12.13 -17.78 6.20
N ALA A 6 12.96 -16.89 6.75
CA ALA A 6 12.71 -16.28 8.04
C ALA A 6 11.26 -15.78 7.99
N LYS A 7 10.42 -16.35 8.85
CA LYS A 7 9.07 -15.87 9.15
C LYS A 7 9.21 -14.40 9.49
N HIS A 8 9.15 -13.55 8.48
CA HIS A 8 9.01 -12.11 8.63
C HIS A 8 7.64 -11.99 9.25
N ARG A 9 7.63 -11.89 10.59
CA ARG A 9 6.49 -11.71 11.47
C ARG A 9 5.45 -10.93 10.68
N GLU A 10 4.33 -11.57 10.33
CA GLU A 10 3.26 -10.98 9.54
C GLU A 10 2.72 -9.80 10.33
N ARG A 11 3.36 -8.65 10.17
CA ARG A 11 2.98 -7.44 10.89
C ARG A 11 1.74 -6.94 10.19
N THR A 12 0.66 -6.88 10.97
CA THR A 12 -0.60 -6.26 10.60
C THR A 12 -0.35 -4.81 10.21
N PHE A 13 -0.81 -4.40 9.03
CA PHE A 13 -0.67 -3.02 8.58
C PHE A 13 -1.86 -2.52 7.78
N GLU A 14 -2.05 -1.20 7.87
CA GLU A 14 -2.97 -0.46 7.01
C GLU A 14 -2.19 0.50 6.12
N ILE A 15 -2.64 0.66 4.87
CA ILE A 15 -2.16 1.67 3.95
C ILE A 15 -3.27 2.70 3.79
N ARG A 16 -3.02 3.93 4.25
CA ARG A 16 -3.98 5.04 4.15
C ARG A 16 -3.61 5.96 3.01
N VAL A 17 -4.34 5.93 1.90
CA VAL A 17 -4.06 6.74 0.72
C VAL A 17 -4.82 8.06 0.77
N ARG A 18 -4.06 9.16 0.86
CA ARG A 18 -4.56 10.51 0.68
C ARG A 18 -4.09 11.02 -0.68
N PHE A 19 -5.04 11.17 -1.60
CA PHE A 19 -4.79 11.85 -2.85
C PHE A 19 -5.06 13.34 -2.68
N GLU A 20 -4.33 14.17 -3.42
CA GLU A 20 -4.79 15.53 -3.70
C GLU A 20 -6.18 15.48 -4.38
N PRO A 21 -7.03 16.50 -4.18
CA PRO A 21 -8.32 16.58 -4.83
C PRO A 21 -8.22 16.32 -6.34
N GLY A 22 -8.97 15.33 -6.84
CA GLY A 22 -9.01 14.95 -8.25
C GLY A 22 -8.03 13.84 -8.68
N LEU A 23 -6.90 13.63 -7.99
CA LEU A 23 -5.90 12.62 -8.41
C LEU A 23 -6.28 11.17 -8.06
N GLY A 24 -7.25 10.97 -7.16
CA GLY A 24 -7.71 9.65 -6.72
C GLY A 24 -9.04 9.19 -7.31
N ALA A 25 -9.75 10.07 -8.03
CA ALA A 25 -11.15 9.84 -8.42
C ALA A 25 -11.35 8.56 -9.25
N SER A 26 -10.47 8.33 -10.23
CA SER A 26 -10.51 7.14 -11.07
C SER A 26 -10.19 5.85 -10.31
N LEU A 27 -9.23 5.90 -9.36
CA LEU A 27 -8.95 4.76 -8.50
C LEU A 27 -10.18 4.46 -7.62
N TYR A 28 -10.75 5.47 -6.97
CA TYR A 28 -11.95 5.31 -6.14
C TYR A 28 -13.13 4.73 -6.90
N ALA A 29 -13.38 5.19 -8.13
CA ALA A 29 -14.46 4.70 -8.98
C ALA A 29 -14.26 3.25 -9.42
N SER A 30 -13.01 2.78 -9.49
CA SER A 30 -12.67 1.42 -9.91
C SER A 30 -12.77 0.36 -8.80
N LEU A 31 -12.85 0.78 -7.53
CA LEU A 31 -12.77 -0.11 -6.37
C LEU A 31 -14.13 -0.32 -5.71
N LYS A 32 -14.30 -1.49 -5.09
CA LYS A 32 -15.44 -1.81 -4.22
C LYS A 32 -14.99 -2.05 -2.79
N SER A 33 -15.83 -1.71 -1.83
CA SER A 33 -15.57 -2.02 -0.42
C SER A 33 -15.46 -3.54 -0.24
N GLY A 34 -14.45 -3.99 0.51
CA GLY A 34 -14.13 -5.41 0.71
C GLY A 34 -13.42 -6.08 -0.47
N GLU A 35 -13.19 -5.38 -1.59
CA GLU A 35 -12.47 -5.93 -2.74
C GLU A 35 -11.04 -6.29 -2.35
N VAL A 36 -10.58 -7.48 -2.75
CA VAL A 36 -9.22 -7.97 -2.50
C VAL A 36 -8.36 -7.70 -3.72
N GLY A 37 -7.22 -7.06 -3.49
CA GLY A 37 -6.20 -6.79 -4.50
C GLY A 37 -4.81 -7.13 -3.99
N SER A 38 -3.82 -7.06 -4.88
CA SER A 38 -2.41 -7.23 -4.53
C SER A 38 -1.70 -5.88 -4.56
N VAL A 39 -0.89 -5.64 -3.53
CA VAL A 39 0.04 -4.52 -3.46
C VAL A 39 1.44 -5.08 -3.58
N THR A 40 2.23 -4.52 -4.51
CA THR A 40 3.63 -4.89 -4.72
C THR A 40 4.55 -3.73 -4.36
N VAL A 41 5.61 -4.01 -3.61
CA VAL A 41 6.66 -3.04 -3.28
C VAL A 41 7.56 -2.89 -4.49
N ALA A 42 7.40 -1.81 -5.26
CA ALA A 42 8.19 -1.56 -6.46
C ALA A 42 9.63 -1.15 -6.12
N ARG A 43 9.81 -0.30 -5.11
CA ARG A 43 11.12 0.21 -4.69
C ARG A 43 11.10 0.68 -3.24
N THR A 44 12.17 0.45 -2.50
CA THR A 44 12.39 1.08 -1.19
C THR A 44 13.26 2.33 -1.35
N LEU A 45 12.92 3.41 -0.65
CA LEU A 45 13.59 4.72 -0.77
C LEU A 45 14.38 5.10 0.50
N GLY A 46 14.45 4.18 1.48
CA GLY A 46 15.06 4.40 2.79
C GLY A 46 14.23 5.31 3.71
N ARG A 47 14.60 5.35 5.00
CA ARG A 47 13.92 6.13 6.05
C ARG A 47 12.42 5.84 6.17
N GLY A 48 12.02 4.57 6.06
CA GLY A 48 10.62 4.16 6.16
C GLY A 48 9.74 4.64 5.00
N ARG A 49 10.32 4.82 3.81
CA ARG A 49 9.58 5.18 2.59
C ARG A 49 9.70 4.09 1.53
N ALA A 50 8.61 3.86 0.81
CA ALA A 50 8.55 2.89 -0.29
C ALA A 50 7.59 3.35 -1.41
N LEU A 51 7.86 2.91 -2.63
CA LEU A 51 6.93 2.98 -3.75
C LEU A 51 6.17 1.67 -3.87
N LEU A 52 4.84 1.77 -3.91
CA LEU A 52 3.94 0.63 -4.03
C LEU A 52 3.23 0.67 -5.37
N ARG A 53 2.97 -0.50 -5.96
CA ARG A 53 2.10 -0.66 -7.12
C ARG A 53 0.77 -1.26 -6.68
N TYR A 54 -0.33 -0.62 -7.05
CA TYR A 54 -1.69 -1.06 -6.73
C TYR A 54 -2.66 -0.59 -7.82
N HIS A 55 -3.40 -1.52 -8.44
CA HIS A 55 -4.36 -1.23 -9.52
C HIS A 55 -3.80 -0.33 -10.64
N GLY A 56 -2.52 -0.50 -11.00
CA GLY A 56 -1.84 0.32 -12.02
C GLY A 56 -1.29 1.66 -11.52
N TYR A 57 -1.61 2.07 -10.29
CA TYR A 57 -1.09 3.28 -9.66
C TYR A 57 0.25 3.02 -8.97
N THR A 58 1.08 4.06 -8.91
CA THR A 58 2.27 4.10 -8.05
C THR A 58 1.99 4.97 -6.84
N LEU A 59 2.07 4.40 -5.64
CA LEU A 59 1.74 5.07 -4.38
C LEU A 59 3.02 5.29 -3.57
N MET A 60 3.25 6.51 -3.07
CA MET A 60 4.39 6.79 -2.18
C MET A 60 3.99 6.60 -0.73
N ALA A 61 4.42 5.48 -0.15
CA ALA A 61 4.15 5.11 1.23
C ALA A 61 5.21 5.69 2.19
N HIS A 62 4.74 6.20 3.33
CA HIS A 62 5.51 6.70 4.46
C HIS A 62 5.19 5.87 5.70
N GLY A 63 6.19 5.66 6.57
CA GLY A 63 6.05 4.72 7.69
C GLY A 63 5.90 3.28 7.19
N SER A 64 6.48 2.97 6.02
CA SER A 64 6.53 1.60 5.53
C SER A 64 7.38 0.77 6.51
N PRO A 65 6.91 -0.41 6.94
CA PRO A 65 7.74 -1.42 7.59
C PRO A 65 9.01 -1.72 6.79
N GLU A 66 9.86 -2.62 7.29
CA GLU A 66 11.02 -3.16 6.57
C GLU A 66 10.60 -4.07 5.39
N TRP A 67 9.79 -3.52 4.48
CA TRP A 67 9.37 -4.13 3.24
C TRP A 67 10.54 -4.25 2.28
N LYS A 68 10.55 -5.30 1.48
CA LYS A 68 11.60 -5.56 0.49
C LYS A 68 11.10 -5.27 -0.93
N PRO A 69 11.93 -4.72 -1.83
CA PRO A 69 11.57 -4.62 -3.24
C PRO A 69 11.16 -5.98 -3.82
N GLY A 70 10.07 -6.03 -4.57
CA GLY A 70 9.47 -7.25 -5.10
C GLY A 70 8.51 -7.98 -4.15
N GLU A 71 8.46 -7.61 -2.87
CA GLU A 71 7.49 -8.17 -1.93
C GLU A 71 6.07 -7.81 -2.38
N THR A 72 5.19 -8.81 -2.39
CA THR A 72 3.77 -8.65 -2.75
C THR A 72 2.91 -9.23 -1.65
N PHE A 73 1.87 -8.50 -1.26
CA PHE A 73 0.96 -8.93 -0.22
C PHE A 73 -0.50 -8.64 -0.61
N PRO A 74 -1.44 -9.53 -0.22
CA PRO A 74 -2.86 -9.33 -0.45
C PRO A 74 -3.40 -8.28 0.52
N VAL A 75 -4.21 -7.36 0.01
CA VAL A 75 -4.94 -6.36 0.79
C VAL A 75 -6.41 -6.36 0.42
N TYR A 76 -7.28 -5.92 1.32
CA TYR A 76 -8.68 -5.62 1.01
C TYR A 76 -8.99 -4.14 1.22
N VAL A 77 -9.98 -3.63 0.48
CA VAL A 77 -10.50 -2.28 0.64
C VAL A 77 -11.32 -2.21 1.93
N LYS A 78 -10.75 -1.65 2.99
CA LYS A 78 -11.40 -1.48 4.29
C LYS A 78 -12.32 -0.25 4.33
N GLN A 79 -11.93 0.83 3.65
CA GLN A 79 -12.71 2.06 3.55
C GLN A 79 -12.51 2.70 2.17
N LEU A 80 -13.61 3.05 1.50
CA LEU A 80 -13.62 3.86 0.27
C LEU A 80 -13.78 5.36 0.61
N GLY A 81 -13.21 6.22 -0.23
CA GLY A 81 -13.25 7.68 -0.08
C GLY A 81 -11.91 8.25 0.39
N PRO A 82 -11.83 9.54 0.73
CA PRO A 82 -10.62 10.14 1.29
C PRO A 82 -10.61 10.04 2.84
N PRO A 83 -9.64 9.33 3.46
CA PRO A 83 -8.59 8.52 2.83
C PRO A 83 -9.09 7.13 2.40
N LEU A 84 -8.47 6.57 1.36
CA LEU A 84 -8.62 5.15 1.02
C LEU A 84 -7.94 4.38 2.15
N VAL A 85 -8.55 3.31 2.65
CA VAL A 85 -7.86 2.44 3.59
C VAL A 85 -7.79 1.03 3.01
N LEU A 86 -6.57 0.56 2.77
CA LEU A 86 -6.27 -0.81 2.39
C LEU A 86 -5.67 -1.53 3.59
N ALA A 87 -6.20 -2.70 3.95
CA ALA A 87 -5.69 -3.51 5.07
C ALA A 87 -5.22 -4.86 4.55
N ARG A 88 -4.17 -5.44 5.15
CA ARG A 88 -3.64 -6.74 4.71
C ARG A 88 -4.67 -7.85 4.95
N VAL A 89 -4.81 -8.77 4.00
CA VAL A 89 -5.67 -9.97 4.17
C VAL A 89 -5.02 -10.90 5.20
N GLY A 90 -5.82 -11.40 6.14
CA GLY A 90 -5.34 -12.24 7.25
C GLY A 90 -5.17 -11.49 8.58
N ASP A 91 -5.34 -10.16 8.57
CA ASP A 91 -5.27 -9.33 9.77
C ASP A 91 -6.52 -9.51 10.65
N ARG A 92 -6.31 -10.07 11.86
CA ARG A 92 -7.30 -10.17 12.95
C ARG A 92 -6.86 -9.45 14.23
N ALA A 93 -5.76 -8.69 14.21
CA ALA A 93 -5.19 -8.08 15.41
C ALA A 93 -5.70 -6.64 15.63
N PRO A 94 -6.04 -6.26 16.88
CA PRO A 94 -6.53 -4.91 17.21
C PRO A 94 -5.46 -3.81 17.07
N GLU A 95 -4.17 -4.16 17.05
CA GLU A 95 -3.05 -3.22 16.92
C GLU A 95 -2.36 -3.37 15.56
N SER A 96 -2.90 -2.67 14.54
CA SER A 96 -2.31 -2.61 13.20
C SER A 96 -1.29 -1.47 13.12
N ALA A 97 -0.08 -1.71 12.59
CA ALA A 97 0.85 -0.65 12.27
C ALA A 97 0.28 0.20 11.11
N VAL A 98 0.12 1.51 11.31
CA VAL A 98 -0.45 2.39 10.28
C VAL A 98 0.66 2.90 9.37
N THR A 99 0.61 2.53 8.10
CA THR A 99 1.40 3.14 7.02
C THR A 99 0.54 4.20 6.34
N THR A 100 1.00 5.44 6.33
CA THR A 100 0.30 6.55 5.68
C THR A 100 0.92 6.80 4.32
N VAL A 101 0.09 6.93 3.30
CA VAL A 101 0.47 7.37 1.96
C VAL A 101 0.02 8.82 1.84
N ASP A 102 0.96 9.74 2.04
CA ASP A 102 0.71 11.19 1.99
C ASP A 102 0.80 11.76 0.56
N SER A 103 1.22 10.95 -0.42
CA SER A 103 1.20 11.34 -1.83
C SER A 103 1.11 10.12 -2.73
N ALA A 104 0.32 10.26 -3.80
CA ALA A 104 0.28 9.28 -4.87
C ALA A 104 0.84 9.93 -6.13
N VAL A 105 1.83 9.30 -6.73
CA VAL A 105 2.41 9.76 -8.00
C VAL A 105 1.77 8.92 -9.09
N VAL A 106 0.86 9.53 -9.85
CA VAL A 106 0.30 8.91 -11.05
C VAL A 106 1.45 8.63 -12.02
N PRO A 107 1.60 7.40 -12.57
CA PRO A 107 2.60 7.16 -13.60
C PRO A 107 2.33 8.06 -14.81
N GLY A 108 3.28 8.94 -15.14
CA GLY A 108 3.20 9.83 -16.30
C GLY A 108 3.25 11.33 -16.00
N PHE A 109 3.29 11.76 -14.73
CA PHE A 109 3.61 13.16 -14.40
C PHE A 109 5.11 13.28 -14.10
N GLU A 110 5.93 13.31 -15.15
CA GLU A 110 7.21 14.02 -15.05
C GLU A 110 6.87 15.50 -14.91
N ALA A 111 7.14 16.08 -13.75
CA ALA A 111 7.22 17.53 -13.66
C ALA A 111 8.36 17.95 -14.59
N ALA A 112 8.01 18.60 -15.69
CA ALA A 112 8.96 19.27 -16.57
C ALA A 112 9.73 20.36 -15.81
#